data_AF-A0A8S1VHR7-F1
#
_entry.id   AF-A0A8S1VHR7-F1
#
_cell.length_a   1.000
_cell.length_b   1.000
_cell.length_c   1.000
_cell.angle_alpha   90.00
_cell.angle_beta   90.00
_cell.angle_gamma   90.00
#
_symmetry.space_group_name_H-M   'P 1'
#
loop_
_entity.id
_entity.type
_entity.pdbx_description
1 polymer ?
#
loop_
_entity_poly.entity_id
_entity_poly.type
_entity_poly.pdbx_seq_one_letter_code
_entity_poly.pdbx_strand_id
1 'polypeptide(L)' 'MPVAESTCLTDDLIVLINYQAFSQFVLNHWKTIDDDPLEIDTKANKLLLNIRKKIVIRPQLPNVNDYLEKVFTL' A
#
# COMPACT_ATOMS: atom_id res chain seq x y z
N MET A 1 -7.44 12.61 -3.04
CA MET A 1 -7.63 11.93 -1.74
C MET A 1 -7.23 10.47 -1.89
N PRO A 2 -6.22 10.01 -1.15
CA PRO A 2 -5.81 8.60 -1.18
C PRO A 2 -6.91 7.70 -0.59
N VAL A 3 -7.16 6.56 -1.24
CA VAL A 3 -8.15 5.57 -0.74
C VAL A 3 -7.73 5.00 0.62
N ALA A 4 -6.43 4.90 0.89
CA ALA A 4 -5.91 4.45 2.19
C ALA A 4 -6.29 5.39 3.36
N GLU A 5 -6.61 6.65 3.07
CA GLU A 5 -6.95 7.68 4.06
C GLU A 5 -8.45 8.00 4.08
N SER A 6 -9.26 7.32 3.25
CA SER A 6 -10.69 7.62 3.11
C SER A 6 -11.57 6.96 4.18
N THR A 7 -11.03 6.02 4.95
CA THR A 7 -11.79 5.33 6.00
C THR A 7 -12.10 6.33 7.13
N CYS A 8 -13.38 6.60 7.38
CA CYS A 8 -13.91 7.61 8.32
C CYS A 8 -14.00 9.05 7.83
N LEU A 9 -13.59 9.35 6.58
CA LEU A 9 -13.60 10.74 6.12
C LEU A 9 -15.01 11.35 6.07
N THR A 10 -16.04 10.57 5.77
CA THR A 10 -17.43 11.05 5.75
C THR A 10 -17.85 11.63 7.10
N ASP A 11 -17.49 10.95 8.19
CA ASP A 11 -17.88 11.32 9.55
C ASP A 11 -17.10 12.57 9.99
N ASP A 12 -15.80 12.61 9.71
CA ASP A 12 -14.94 13.76 10.01
C ASP A 12 -15.38 15.01 9.24
N LEU A 13 -15.72 14.87 7.96
CA LEU A 13 -16.19 15.99 7.13
C LEU A 13 -17.52 16.53 7.64
N ILE A 14 -18.47 15.65 7.95
CA ILE A 14 -19.80 16.03 8.44
C ILE A 14 -19.70 16.79 9.76
N VAL A 15 -18.83 16.36 10.68
CA VAL A 15 -18.59 17.08 11.95
C VAL A 15 -17.98 18.45 11.69
N LEU A 16 -17.00 18.55 10.79
CA LEU A 16 -16.31 19.82 10.48
C LEU A 16 -17.25 20.88 9.88
N ILE A 17 -18.22 20.45 9.07
CA ILE A 17 -19.13 21.34 8.32
C ILE A 17 -20.51 21.46 8.96
N ASN A 18 -20.66 21.09 10.24
CA ASN A 18 -21.93 21.12 10.96
C ASN A 18 -23.08 20.41 10.22
N TYR A 19 -22.80 19.22 9.66
CA TYR A 19 -23.78 18.38 8.96
C TYR A 19 -24.40 19.01 7.70
N GLN A 20 -23.73 20.00 7.09
CA GLN A 20 -24.24 20.73 5.94
C GLN A 20 -23.89 20.13 4.56
N ALA A 21 -23.06 19.09 4.47
CA ALA A 21 -22.75 18.47 3.17
C ALA A 21 -23.03 16.97 3.12
N PHE A 22 -23.42 16.53 1.91
CA PHE A 22 -23.55 15.14 1.53
C PHE A 22 -22.33 14.74 0.70
N SER A 23 -21.61 13.71 1.14
CA SER A 23 -20.38 13.28 0.48
C SER A 23 -20.64 12.10 -0.45
N GLN A 24 -20.33 12.27 -1.73
CA GLN A 24 -20.32 11.20 -2.73
C GLN A 24 -18.91 11.08 -3.29
N PHE A 25 -18.29 9.91 -3.11
CA PHE A 25 -16.94 9.63 -3.61
C PHE A 25 -16.99 8.57 -4.71
N VAL A 26 -16.19 8.77 -5.76
CA VAL A 26 -15.98 7.80 -6.83
C VAL A 26 -14.48 7.56 -7.01
N LEU A 27 -14.12 6.34 -7.43
CA LEU A 27 -12.74 6.04 -7.81
C LEU A 27 -12.34 6.90 -9.01
N ASN A 28 -11.20 7.59 -8.90
CA ASN A 28 -10.71 8.48 -9.95
C ASN A 28 -9.55 7.84 -10.74
N HIS A 29 -8.44 7.49 -10.09
CA HIS A 29 -7.25 6.96 -10.74
C HIS A 29 -6.38 6.12 -9.78
N TRP A 30 -5.41 5.44 -10.38
CA TRP A 30 -4.29 4.82 -9.67
C TRP A 30 -3.10 5.78 -9.66
N LYS A 31 -2.49 5.98 -8.49
CA LYS A 31 -1.27 6.78 -8.32
C LYS A 31 -0.16 5.90 -7.77
N THR A 32 1.03 6.00 -8.35
CA THR A 32 2.23 5.31 -7.87
C THR A 32 2.71 5.91 -6.55
N ILE A 33 3.23 5.05 -5.67
CA ILE A 33 3.94 5.49 -4.46
C ILE A 33 5.41 5.59 -4.85
N ASP A 34 6.01 6.77 -4.73
CA ASP A 34 7.36 7.07 -5.22
C ASP A 34 8.50 6.53 -4.32
N ASP A 35 8.20 5.58 -3.43
CA ASP A 35 9.14 4.96 -2.50
C ASP A 35 9.58 3.58 -3.02
N ASP A 36 10.83 3.19 -2.78
CA ASP A 36 11.28 1.81 -3.07
C ASP A 36 10.61 0.81 -2.10
N PRO A 37 9.84 -0.19 -2.60
CA PRO A 37 9.22 -1.20 -1.74
C PRO A 37 10.21 -2.19 -1.11
N LEU A 38 11.45 -2.26 -1.61
CA LEU A 38 12.49 -3.16 -1.09
C LEU A 38 13.36 -2.48 -0.02
N GLU A 39 13.45 -1.16 -0.03
CA GLU A 39 14.19 -0.40 0.98
C GLU A 39 13.48 -0.47 2.33
N ILE A 40 14.24 -0.75 3.39
CA ILE A 40 13.70 -0.89 4.75
C ILE A 40 13.15 0.45 5.21
N ASP A 41 12.04 0.41 5.97
CA ASP A 41 11.39 1.56 6.60
C ASP A 41 10.68 2.57 5.68
N THR A 42 10.68 2.37 4.37
CA THR A 42 9.84 3.16 3.45
C THR A 42 8.35 2.88 3.63
N LYS A 43 7.47 3.78 3.16
CA LYS A 43 6.01 3.57 3.26
C LYS A 43 5.58 2.38 2.40
N ALA A 44 6.16 2.25 1.22
CA ALA A 44 5.90 1.13 0.31
C ALA A 44 6.31 -0.21 0.94
N ASN A 45 7.46 -0.28 1.60
CA ASN A 45 7.93 -1.49 2.29
C ASN A 45 6.97 -1.90 3.43
N LYS A 46 6.60 -0.94 4.29
CA LYS A 46 5.65 -1.18 5.39
C LYS A 46 4.29 -1.69 4.88
N LEU A 47 3.78 -1.09 3.80
CA LEU A 47 2.53 -1.54 3.16
C LEU A 47 2.66 -2.98 2.64
N LEU A 48 3.75 -3.28 1.92
CA LEU A 48 4.01 -4.60 1.35
C LEU A 48 4.12 -5.67 2.44
N LEU A 49 4.87 -5.42 3.51
CA LEU A 49 5.02 -6.36 4.62
C LEU A 49 3.70 -6.63 5.34
N ASN A 50 2.88 -5.59 5.53
CA ASN A 50 1.55 -5.73 6.15
C ASN A 50 0.62 -6.60 5.31
N ILE A 51 0.65 -6.47 3.98
CA ILE A 51 -0.14 -7.30 3.06
C ILE A 51 0.34 -8.75 3.10
N ARG A 52 1.66 -8.99 3.01
CA ARG A 52 2.22 -10.36 3.06
C ARG A 52 1.88 -11.09 4.35
N LYS A 53 1.91 -10.40 5.49
CA LYS A 53 1.48 -10.93 6.79
C LYS A 53 0.00 -11.34 6.79
N LYS A 54 -0.88 -10.54 6.17
CA LYS A 54 -2.32 -10.85 6.06
C LYS A 54 -2.60 -12.06 5.15
N ILE A 55 -1.83 -12.21 4.08
CA ILE A 55 -2.00 -13.31 3.11
C ILE A 55 -1.28 -14.60 3.57
N VAL A 56 -0.57 -14.58 4.71
CA VAL A 56 0.17 -15.74 5.26
C VAL A 56 1.23 -16.26 4.27
N ILE A 57 1.92 -15.33 3.61
CA ILE A 57 3.08 -15.63 2.74
C ILE A 57 4.35 -15.27 3.51
N ARG A 58 5.48 -15.91 3.16
CA ARG A 58 6.80 -15.61 3.75
C ARG A 58 7.01 -14.09 3.87
N PRO A 59 7.20 -13.56 5.10
CA PRO A 59 7.22 -12.12 5.35
C PRO A 59 8.46 -11.46 4.76
N GLN A 60 9.57 -12.21 4.65
CA GLN A 60 10.79 -11.75 4.00
C GLN A 60 10.57 -11.60 2.49
N LEU A 61 11.10 -10.50 1.96
CA LEU A 61 11.19 -10.28 0.53
C LEU A 61 12.16 -11.32 -0.07
N PRO A 62 11.76 -12.01 -1.15
CA PRO A 62 12.65 -12.95 -1.82
C PRO A 62 13.81 -12.20 -2.46
N ASN A 63 15.00 -12.80 -2.43
CA ASN A 63 16.17 -12.23 -3.07
C ASN A 63 16.14 -12.56 -4.57
N VAL A 64 16.74 -11.72 -5.41
CA VAL A 64 16.93 -12.02 -6.84
C VAL A 64 17.66 -13.36 -7.02
N ASN A 65 18.62 -13.67 -6.13
CA ASN A 65 19.34 -14.94 -6.13
C ASN A 65 18.46 -16.18 -5.91
N ASP A 66 17.27 -16.03 -5.31
CA ASP A 66 16.33 -17.15 -5.14
C ASP A 66 15.68 -17.56 -6.47
N TYR A 67 15.70 -16.68 -7.47
CA TYR A 67 15.08 -16.87 -8.78
C TYR A 67 16.11 -17.09 -9.90
N LEU A 68 17.36 -16.73 -9.67
CA LEU A 68 18.44 -16.98 -10.62
C LEU A 68 18.87 -18.44 -10.52
N GLU A 69 18.53 -19.24 -11.53
CA GLU A 69 19.22 -20.51 -11.74
C GLU A 69 20.69 -20.22 -12.08
N LYS A 70 21.61 -20.71 -11.26
CA LYS A 70 23.02 -20.76 -11.63
C LYS A 70 23.15 -21.72 -12.81
N VAL A 71 23.20 -21.18 -14.02
CA VAL A 71 23.75 -21.91 -15.17
C VAL A 71 25.22 -22.11 -14.86
N PHE A 72 25.57 -23.27 -14.31
CA PHE A 72 26.95 -23.69 -14.12
C PHE A 72 27.61 -23.69 -15.50
N THR A 73 28.45 -22.70 -15.76
CA THR A 73 29.35 -22.69 -16.90
C THR A 73 30.53 -23.59 -16.53
N LEU A 74 30.66 -24.68 -17.30
CA LEU A 74 31.74 -25.67 -17.23
C LEU A 74 33.12 -25.05 -17.49
#